data_AF-A0A379WFE8-F1
#
_entry.id   AF-A0A379WFE8-F1
#
_cell.length_a   1.000
_cell.length_b   1.000
_cell.length_c   1.000
_cell.angle_alpha   90.00
_cell.angle_beta   90.00
_cell.angle_gamma   90.00
#
_symmetry.space_group_name_H-M   'P 1'
#
loop_
_entity.id
_entity.type
_entity.pdbx_description
1 polymer ?
#
loop_
_entity_poly.entity_id
_entity_poly.type
_entity_poly.pdbx_seq_one_letter_code
_entity_poly.pdbx_strand_id
1 'polypeptide(L)' 'MNIIAIMGPHGVYYKDEPIKELERALQSLGFQIIWPQNSVDLLKFIEHNPRICGVIFDWMNTVSTFVAKSTS' A
#
# COMPACT_ATOMS: atom_id res chain seq x y z
N MET A 1 8.45 9.09 7.57
CA MET A 1 7.91 7.78 7.18
C MET A 1 6.42 7.78 7.44
N ASN A 2 5.62 8.08 6.44
CA ASN A 2 4.17 8.19 6.56
C ASN A 2 3.45 7.88 5.25
N ILE A 3 4.14 7.31 4.26
CA ILE A 3 3.53 6.93 2.97
C ILE A 3 3.40 5.41 2.93
N ILE A 4 2.21 4.91 2.58
CA ILE A 4 1.93 3.50 2.37
C ILE A 4 1.51 3.31 0.91
N ALA A 5 2.15 2.37 0.24
CA ALA A 5 1.77 1.97 -1.11
C ALA A 5 0.75 0.83 -1.04
N ILE A 6 -0.36 0.94 -1.77
CA ILE A 6 -1.35 -0.14 -1.90
C ILE A 6 -1.35 -0.58 -3.36
N MET A 7 -0.99 -1.83 -3.61
CA MET A 7 -1.12 -2.45 -4.92
C MET A 7 -2.54 -2.99 -5.09
N GLY A 8 -3.33 -2.30 -5.91
CA GLY A 8 -4.71 -2.64 -6.28
C GLY A 8 -5.34 -1.51 -7.10
N PRO A 9 -6.55 -1.67 -7.69
CA PRO A 9 -7.63 -2.55 -7.26
C PRO A 9 -7.70 -3.90 -7.99
N HIS A 10 -8.37 -4.88 -7.38
CA HIS A 10 -8.52 -6.24 -7.92
C HIS A 10 -9.75 -6.39 -8.83
N GLY A 11 -10.59 -5.36 -8.93
CA GLY A 11 -11.80 -5.37 -9.75
C GLY A 11 -12.91 -6.26 -9.18
N VAL A 12 -12.83 -6.61 -7.90
CA VAL A 12 -13.77 -7.51 -7.22
C VAL A 12 -14.21 -6.89 -5.91
N TYR A 13 -15.52 -6.69 -5.77
CA TYR A 13 -16.15 -5.94 -4.67
C TYR A 13 -15.70 -6.40 -3.27
N TYR A 14 -15.62 -7.71 -3.04
CA TYR A 14 -15.26 -8.26 -1.72
C TYR A 14 -13.79 -8.00 -1.33
N LYS A 15 -12.92 -7.64 -2.28
CA LYS A 15 -11.54 -7.20 -2.00
C LYS A 15 -11.43 -5.69 -1.92
N ASP A 16 -12.21 -4.96 -2.72
CA ASP A 16 -12.12 -3.51 -2.80
C ASP A 16 -12.71 -2.81 -1.57
N GLU A 17 -13.79 -3.34 -0.97
CA GLU A 17 -14.39 -2.79 0.26
C GLU A 17 -13.43 -2.78 1.45
N PRO A 18 -12.81 -3.91 1.84
CA PRO A 18 -11.83 -3.93 2.93
C PRO A 18 -10.64 -3.01 2.69
N ILE A 19 -10.18 -2.90 1.44
CA ILE A 19 -9.06 -2.02 1.09
C ILE A 19 -9.45 -0.54 1.23
N LYS A 20 -10.68 -0.15 0.85
CA LYS A 20 -11.19 1.22 1.04
C LYS A 20 -11.36 1.56 2.53
N GLU A 21 -11.82 0.61 3.33
CA GLU A 21 -11.91 0.80 4.78
C GLU A 21 -10.51 0.98 5.40
N LEU A 22 -9.55 0.15 5.00
CA LEU A 22 -8.16 0.27 5.39
C LEU A 22 -7.54 1.60 4.97
N GLU A 23 -7.79 2.04 3.73
CA GLU A 23 -7.34 3.35 3.23
C GLU A 23 -7.83 4.48 4.13
N ARG A 24 -9.13 4.49 4.47
CA ARG A 24 -9.72 5.50 5.37
C ARG A 24 -9.11 5.45 6.77
N ALA A 25 -8.91 4.26 7.32
CA ALA A 25 -8.29 4.10 8.64
C ALA A 25 -6.85 4.65 8.64
N LEU A 26 -6.06 4.31 7.62
CA LEU A 26 -4.68 4.80 7.48
C LEU A 26 -4.63 6.33 7.28
N GLN A 27 -5.53 6.89 6.48
CA GLN A 27 -5.64 8.35 6.31
C GLN A 27 -5.99 9.06 7.63
N SER A 28 -6.88 8.47 8.45
CA SER A 28 -7.22 9.02 9.76
C SER A 28 -6.05 9.03 10.75
N LEU A 29 -5.10 8.09 10.57
CA LEU A 29 -3.85 8.01 11.33
C LEU A 29 -2.75 8.92 10.75
N GLY A 30 -3.02 9.68 9.70
CA GLY A 30 -2.07 10.61 9.08
C GLY A 30 -1.15 10.00 8.02
N PHE A 31 -1.44 8.77 7.56
CA PHE A 31 -0.71 8.17 6.45
C PHE A 31 -1.21 8.70 5.10
N GLN A 32 -0.29 8.90 4.18
CA GLN A 32 -0.55 9.17 2.78
C GLN A 32 -0.54 7.86 2.00
N ILE A 33 -1.51 7.69 1.12
CA ILE A 33 -1.67 6.46 0.34
C ILE A 33 -1.29 6.73 -1.11
N ILE A 34 -0.48 5.84 -1.69
CA ILE A 34 -0.14 5.84 -3.11
C ILE A 34 -0.56 4.52 -3.75
N TRP A 35 -0.91 4.58 -5.04
CA TRP A 35 -1.43 3.44 -5.81
C TRP A 35 -0.50 3.16 -7.00
N PRO A 36 0.59 2.40 -6.82
CA PRO A 36 1.45 2.00 -7.91
C PRO A 36 0.70 1.09 -8.88
N GLN A 37 0.88 1.33 -10.18
CA GLN A 37 0.21 0.54 -11.24
C GLN A 37 0.82 -0.85 -11.40
N ASN A 38 2.10 -1.01 -11.06
CA ASN A 38 2.84 -2.25 -11.20
C ASN A 38 4.04 -2.26 -10.23
N SER A 39 4.75 -3.39 -10.17
CA SER A 39 5.94 -3.57 -9.34
C SER A 39 7.10 -2.64 -9.71
N VAL A 40 7.23 -2.25 -10.98
CA VAL A 40 8.28 -1.33 -11.45
C VAL A 40 8.06 0.07 -10.91
N ASP A 41 6.81 0.56 -10.95
CA ASP A 41 6.45 1.87 -10.40
C ASP A 41 6.60 1.89 -8.88
N LEU A 42 6.20 0.80 -8.21
CA LEU A 42 6.42 0.64 -6.77
C LEU A 42 7.90 0.78 -6.40
N LEU A 43 8.78 0.06 -7.11
CA LEU A 43 10.23 0.13 -6.87
C LEU A 43 10.77 1.55 -7.07
N LYS A 44 10.39 2.22 -8.16
CA LYS A 44 10.76 3.62 -8.40
C LYS A 44 10.31 4.53 -7.26
N PHE A 45 9.08 4.35 -6.77
CA PHE A 45 8.58 5.13 -5.65
C PHE A 45 9.40 4.92 -4.39
N ILE A 46 9.75 3.68 -4.06
CA ILE A 46 10.57 3.32 -2.89
C ILE A 46 11.97 3.92 -3.01
N GLU A 47 12.60 3.81 -4.19
CA GLU A 47 13.95 4.34 -4.44
C GLU A 47 14.01 5.87 -4.33
N HIS A 48 12.98 6.57 -4.80
CA HIS A 48 12.96 8.04 -4.81
C HIS A 48 12.39 8.65 -3.52
N ASN A 49 11.62 7.89 -2.73
CA ASN A 49 10.90 8.42 -1.56
C ASN A 49 11.19 7.58 -0.31
N PRO A 50 12.22 7.94 0.48
CA PRO A 50 12.53 7.25 1.74
C PRO A 50 11.43 7.38 2.81
N ARG A 51 10.36 8.16 2.53
CA ARG A 51 9.18 8.28 3.40
C ARG A 51 8.20 7.12 3.27
N ILE A 52 8.34 6.28 2.23
CA ILE A 52 7.53 5.07 2.08
C ILE A 52 7.95 4.06 3.15
N CYS A 53 6.98 3.62 3.93
CA CYS A 53 7.21 2.79 5.11
C CYS A 53 6.39 1.50 5.12
N GLY A 54 5.63 1.21 4.06
CA GLY A 54 4.85 -0.01 3.95
C GLY A 54 4.27 -0.21 2.57
N VAL A 55 4.05 -1.48 2.20
CA VAL A 55 3.40 -1.88 0.96
C VAL A 55 2.32 -2.92 1.26
N ILE A 56 1.09 -2.66 0.87
CA ILE A 56 -0.03 -3.60 0.95
C ILE A 56 -0.24 -4.19 -0.43
N PHE A 57 -0.28 -5.52 -0.55
CA PHE A 57 -0.58 -6.21 -1.80
C PHE A 57 -1.29 -7.54 -1.54
N ASP A 58 -2.13 -7.98 -2.48
CA ASP A 58 -2.75 -9.29 -2.39
C ASP A 58 -1.72 -10.38 -2.70
N TRP A 59 -1.48 -11.27 -1.74
CA TRP A 59 -0.66 -12.44 -1.90
C TRP A 59 -1.59 -13.64 -1.96
N MET A 60 -1.78 -14.19 -3.16
CA MET A 60 -2.47 -15.48 -3.35
C MET A 60 -3.89 -15.50 -2.74
N ASN A 61 -4.76 -14.58 -3.15
CA ASN A 61 -6.16 -14.46 -2.68
C ASN A 61 -6.32 -14.15 -1.18
N THR A 62 -5.23 -13.84 -0.48
CA THR A 62 -5.25 -13.43 0.92
C THR A 62 -4.59 -12.06 1.00
N VAL A 63 -5.33 -11.06 1.48
CA VAL A 63 -4.77 -9.72 1.71
C VAL A 63 -3.62 -9.86 2.72
N SER A 64 -2.40 -9.70 2.25
CA SER A 64 -1.19 -9.82 3.08
C SER A 64 -0.56 -8.44 3.20
N THR A 65 -0.39 -7.95 4.42
CA THR A 65 0.21 -6.64 4.67
C THR A 65 1.71 -6.83 4.93
N PHE A 66 2.56 -6.36 4.02
CA PHE A 66 4.00 -6.30 4.26
C PHE A 66 4.40 -4.87 4.63
N VAL A 67 4.58 -4.61 5.93
CA VAL A 67 5.22 -3.36 6.36
C VAL A 67 6.72 -3.49 6.12
N ALA A 68 7.19 -2.97 4.98
CA ALA A 68 8.62 -2.77 4.75
C ALA A 68 9.14 -1.72 5.72
N LYS A 69 9.63 -2.16 6.88
CA LYS A 69 10.29 -1.28 7.85
C LYS A 69 11.60 -0.81 7.21
N SER A 70 11.59 0.40 6.66
CA SER A 70 12.82 1.11 6.32
C SER A 70 13.62 1.28 7.60
N THR A 71 14.58 0.38 7.82
CA THR A 71 15.60 0.52 8.85
C THR A 71 16.46 1.70 8.45
N SER A 72 16.35 2.79 9.23
CA SER A 72 17.37 3.84 9.26
C SER A 72 18.73 3.27 9.65
#